data_AF-A0A076HWM1-F1
#
_entry.id   AF-A0A076HWM1-F1
#
_cell.length_a   1.000
_cell.length_b   1.000
_cell.length_c   1.000
_cell.angle_alpha   90.00
_cell.angle_beta   90.00
_cell.angle_gamma   90.00
#
_symmetry.space_group_name_H-M   'P 1'
#
loop_
_entity.id
_entity.type
_entity.pdbx_description
1 polymer ?
#
loop_
_entity_poly.entity_id
_entity_poly.type
_entity_poly.pdbx_seq_one_letter_code
_entity_poly.pdbx_strand_id
1 'polypeptide(L)'
;MQGSFLLYDEAAGQYVAYQPARCRQSFLPASTFKIPNTLIGLQTGALPDTATICRWDGQQRSFPQWNEDMTYARALRVSCVPCYQQLAQRIGVKRYRQWLPRLRYGRMAVATATLDTFWLDGESRISQFEQVAFLRRLQAETLPVEKRHQRAVKQLLVLKKTPEYTLYGKTGWRFRSATNPDNGWLVGWVERADGRRAFFALNVEPKPGPVDDARFIASRRAVTEAILQELKWL
;
A
#
# COMPACT_ATOMS: atom_id res chain seq x y z
N MET A 1 0.95 -12.92 15.56
CA MET A 1 1.53 -12.79 14.21
C MET A 1 3.01 -13.13 14.27
N GLN A 2 3.61 -13.43 13.13
CA GLN A 2 5.06 -13.44 12.90
C GLN A 2 5.35 -12.47 11.75
N GLY A 3 6.53 -11.86 11.71
CA GLY A 3 6.80 -10.91 10.62
C GLY A 3 8.15 -10.24 10.72
N SER A 4 8.28 -9.16 9.97
CA SER A 4 9.48 -8.37 9.79
C SER A 4 9.13 -6.89 9.71
N PHE A 5 10.08 -6.05 10.11
CA PHE A 5 9.96 -4.61 10.05
C PHE A 5 11.23 -4.03 9.46
N LEU A 6 11.07 -3.07 8.55
CA LEU A 6 12.17 -2.35 7.94
C LEU A 6 11.86 -0.87 8.08
N LEU A 7 12.82 -0.10 8.58
CA LEU A 7 12.81 1.35 8.60
C LEU A 7 14.06 1.87 7.91
N TYR A 8 13.92 2.94 7.14
CA TYR A 8 15.00 3.71 6.57
C TYR A 8 14.95 5.12 7.15
N ASP A 9 15.96 5.48 7.93
CA ASP A 9 16.19 6.84 8.39
C ASP A 9 16.81 7.62 7.23
N GLU A 10 16.09 8.63 6.73
CA GLU A 10 16.54 9.36 5.56
C GLU A 10 17.71 10.28 5.85
N ALA A 11 17.78 10.87 7.05
CA ALA A 11 18.86 11.78 7.42
C ALA A 11 20.17 11.00 7.66
N ALA A 12 20.09 9.84 8.31
CA ALA A 12 21.25 8.99 8.54
C ALA A 12 21.66 8.16 7.31
N GLY A 13 20.75 7.96 6.35
CA GLY A 13 20.99 7.08 5.20
C GLY A 13 21.08 5.60 5.56
N GLN A 14 20.46 5.19 6.68
CA GLN A 14 20.63 3.87 7.27
C GLN A 14 19.31 3.10 7.39
N TYR A 15 19.42 1.77 7.39
CA TYR A 15 18.30 0.87 7.62
C TYR A 15 18.34 0.28 9.03
N VAL A 16 17.18 0.22 9.68
CA VAL A 16 16.90 -0.56 10.89
C VAL A 16 15.98 -1.70 10.50
N ALA A 17 16.33 -2.95 10.82
CA ALA A 17 15.57 -4.11 10.39
C ALA A 17 15.36 -5.13 11.51
N TYR A 18 14.12 -5.55 11.70
CA TYR A 18 13.76 -6.77 12.43
C TYR A 18 13.49 -7.89 11.42
N GLN A 19 14.13 -9.04 11.62
CA GLN A 19 14.11 -10.19 10.69
C GLN A 19 14.60 -9.82 9.28
N PRO A 20 15.87 -9.39 9.11
CA PRO A 20 16.40 -8.86 7.86
C PRO A 20 16.32 -9.83 6.67
N ALA A 21 16.41 -11.15 6.92
CA ALA A 21 16.22 -12.15 5.88
C ALA A 21 14.80 -12.07 5.28
N ARG A 22 13.78 -11.95 6.13
CA ARG A 22 12.38 -11.78 5.69
C ARG A 22 12.14 -10.42 5.04
N CYS A 23 12.83 -9.35 5.46
CA CYS A 23 12.77 -8.05 4.78
C CYS A 23 13.19 -8.11 3.29
N ARG A 24 14.04 -9.06 2.92
CA ARG A 24 14.49 -9.31 1.53
C ARG A 24 13.57 -10.26 0.77
N GLN A 25 12.73 -11.02 1.47
CA GLN A 25 11.71 -11.83 0.83
C GLN A 25 10.66 -10.92 0.19
N SER A 26 10.12 -11.38 -0.94
CA SER A 26 9.09 -10.65 -1.67
C SER A 26 7.75 -11.35 -1.50
N PHE A 27 6.69 -10.57 -1.31
CA PHE A 27 5.34 -11.08 -1.12
C PHE A 27 4.34 -10.32 -2.01
N LEU A 28 3.11 -10.82 -2.11
CA LEU A 28 2.03 -10.07 -2.76
C LEU A 28 1.83 -8.70 -2.06
N PRO A 29 1.72 -7.59 -2.80
CA PRO A 29 1.54 -6.26 -2.23
C PRO A 29 0.15 -6.06 -1.58
N ALA A 30 -0.85 -6.85 -1.99
CA ALA A 30 -2.22 -6.68 -1.55
C ALA A 30 -2.71 -5.23 -1.73
N SER A 31 -3.48 -4.70 -0.78
CA SER A 31 -3.98 -3.32 -0.85
C SER A 31 -2.92 -2.22 -0.76
N THR A 32 -1.63 -2.51 -0.55
CA THR A 32 -0.57 -1.50 -0.73
C THR A 32 -0.39 -1.11 -2.20
N PHE A 33 -0.75 -2.01 -3.13
CA PHE A 33 -0.77 -1.75 -4.57
C PHE A 33 -1.74 -0.63 -4.97
N LYS A 34 -2.69 -0.28 -4.11
CA LYS A 34 -3.59 0.84 -4.36
C LYS A 34 -2.82 2.17 -4.55
N ILE A 35 -1.64 2.32 -3.95
CA ILE A 35 -0.79 3.51 -4.16
C ILE A 35 -0.35 3.65 -5.63
N PRO A 36 0.40 2.70 -6.23
CA PRO A 36 0.75 2.79 -7.65
C PRO A 36 -0.48 2.70 -8.56
N ASN A 37 -1.53 1.97 -8.20
CA ASN A 37 -2.75 1.90 -9.02
C ASN A 37 -3.40 3.31 -9.17
N THR A 38 -3.57 4.06 -8.07
CA THR A 38 -4.08 5.44 -8.14
C THR A 38 -3.16 6.34 -8.98
N LEU A 39 -1.84 6.27 -8.79
CA LEU A 39 -0.89 7.08 -9.57
C LEU A 39 -0.99 6.79 -11.08
N ILE A 40 -1.06 5.52 -11.46
CA ILE A 40 -1.20 5.11 -12.87
C ILE A 40 -2.57 5.55 -13.42
N GLY A 41 -3.63 5.39 -12.64
CA GLY A 41 -4.97 5.83 -12.98
C GLY A 41 -4.99 7.32 -13.35
N LEU A 42 -4.46 8.15 -12.45
CA LEU A 42 -4.35 9.60 -12.64
C LEU A 42 -3.49 9.95 -13.85
N GLN A 43 -2.27 9.41 -13.92
CA GLN A 43 -1.30 9.74 -14.97
C GLN A 43 -1.79 9.36 -16.38
N THR A 44 -2.64 8.35 -16.49
CA THR A 44 -3.12 7.84 -17.77
C THR A 44 -4.52 8.33 -18.13
N GLY A 45 -5.12 9.18 -17.29
CA GLY A 45 -6.49 9.67 -17.46
C GLY A 45 -7.57 8.61 -17.23
N ALA A 46 -7.21 7.38 -16.82
CA ALA A 46 -8.19 6.35 -16.45
C ALA A 46 -8.95 6.70 -15.17
N LEU A 47 -8.35 7.56 -14.34
CA LEU A 47 -8.96 8.23 -13.22
C LEU A 47 -8.77 9.75 -13.41
N PRO A 48 -9.81 10.53 -13.72
CA PRO A 48 -9.67 11.98 -13.90
C PRO A 48 -9.13 12.68 -12.66
N ASP A 49 -9.68 12.34 -11.50
CA ASP A 49 -9.25 12.84 -10.20
C ASP A 49 -9.67 11.87 -9.07
N THR A 50 -9.29 12.17 -7.83
CA THR A 50 -9.64 11.33 -6.67
C THR A 50 -11.06 11.58 -6.13
N ALA A 51 -11.77 12.60 -6.63
CA ALA A 51 -13.18 12.88 -6.31
C ALA A 51 -14.14 12.07 -7.19
N THR A 52 -13.64 11.52 -8.30
CA THR A 52 -14.38 10.62 -9.19
C THR A 52 -15.08 9.51 -8.41
N ILE A 53 -16.36 9.31 -8.70
CA ILE A 53 -17.20 8.30 -8.05
C ILE A 53 -16.92 6.92 -8.64
N CYS A 54 -16.54 5.99 -7.76
CA CYS A 54 -16.68 4.56 -7.96
C CYS A 54 -18.12 4.18 -7.60
N ARG A 55 -18.89 3.76 -8.60
CA ARG A 55 -20.27 3.30 -8.39
C ARG A 55 -20.26 1.89 -7.81
N TRP A 56 -21.09 1.68 -6.79
CA TRP A 56 -21.39 0.37 -6.26
C TRP A 56 -22.20 -0.41 -7.29
N ASP A 57 -21.93 -1.71 -7.37
CA ASP A 57 -22.57 -2.63 -8.30
C ASP A 57 -23.80 -3.32 -7.71
N GLY A 58 -24.27 -2.88 -6.53
CA GLY A 58 -25.40 -3.47 -5.82
C GLY A 58 -25.09 -4.80 -5.13
N GLN A 59 -23.87 -5.33 -5.26
CA GLN A 59 -23.50 -6.59 -4.61
C GLN A 59 -23.09 -6.35 -3.15
N GLN A 60 -23.83 -6.99 -2.23
CA GLN A 60 -23.54 -6.97 -0.80
C GLN A 60 -22.25 -7.74 -0.50
N ARG A 61 -21.28 -7.08 0.15
CA ARG A 61 -19.99 -7.66 0.55
C ARG A 61 -19.80 -7.64 2.06
N SER A 62 -18.87 -8.46 2.54
CA SER A 62 -18.55 -8.64 3.97
C SER A 62 -18.00 -7.39 4.66
N PHE A 63 -17.46 -6.43 3.91
CA PHE A 63 -17.05 -5.13 4.42
C PHE A 63 -18.16 -4.11 4.15
N PRO A 64 -18.96 -3.71 5.15
CA PRO A 64 -20.13 -2.85 4.93
C PRO A 64 -19.78 -1.53 4.24
N GLN A 65 -18.61 -0.95 4.56
CA GLN A 65 -18.12 0.28 3.94
C GLN A 65 -17.76 0.15 2.44
N TRP A 66 -17.92 -1.03 1.83
CA TRP A 66 -17.78 -1.24 0.37
C TRP A 66 -19.13 -1.29 -0.36
N ASN A 67 -20.25 -1.28 0.36
CA ASN A 67 -21.59 -1.47 -0.19
C ASN A 67 -22.30 -0.12 -0.42
N GLU A 68 -21.56 0.84 -0.96
CA GLU A 68 -22.04 2.21 -1.24
C GLU A 68 -21.21 2.85 -2.36
N ASP A 69 -21.80 3.81 -3.06
CA ASP A 69 -21.05 4.70 -3.95
C ASP A 69 -20.02 5.49 -3.15
N MET A 70 -18.80 5.62 -3.69
CA MET A 70 -17.76 6.36 -3.00
C MET A 70 -16.75 7.01 -3.94
N THR A 71 -16.10 8.08 -3.49
CA THR A 71 -14.97 8.66 -4.22
C THR A 71 -13.77 7.72 -4.22
N TYR A 72 -12.89 7.81 -5.22
CA TYR A 72 -11.61 7.08 -5.19
C TYR A 72 -10.70 7.47 -4.00
N ALA A 73 -10.84 8.70 -3.50
CA ALA A 73 -10.24 9.14 -2.25
C ALA A 73 -10.73 8.30 -1.05
N ARG A 74 -12.04 8.11 -0.91
CA ARG A 74 -12.62 7.24 0.12
C ARG A 74 -12.23 5.78 -0.11
N ALA A 75 -12.31 5.30 -1.35
CA ALA A 75 -11.94 3.93 -1.73
C ALA A 75 -10.50 3.57 -1.35
N LEU A 76 -9.54 4.51 -1.50
CA LEU A 76 -8.16 4.30 -1.07
C LEU A 76 -8.09 4.11 0.46
N ARG A 77 -8.77 4.98 1.22
CA ARG A 77 -8.78 4.96 2.69
C ARG A 77 -9.42 3.69 3.26
N VAL A 78 -10.58 3.29 2.74
CA VAL A 78 -11.29 2.06 3.19
C VAL A 78 -10.82 0.79 2.48
N SER A 79 -9.79 0.90 1.65
CA SER A 79 -9.22 -0.22 0.89
C SER A 79 -10.23 -0.97 0.03
N CYS A 80 -11.24 -0.29 -0.53
CA CYS A 80 -12.29 -0.89 -1.35
C CYS A 80 -11.69 -1.65 -2.54
N VAL A 81 -11.71 -2.98 -2.50
CA VAL A 81 -11.16 -3.83 -3.57
C VAL A 81 -11.96 -3.64 -4.87
N PRO A 82 -13.31 -3.72 -4.88
CA PRO A 82 -14.11 -3.57 -6.10
C PRO A 82 -13.81 -2.28 -6.88
N CYS A 83 -13.64 -1.15 -6.20
CA CYS A 83 -13.28 0.10 -6.89
C CYS A 83 -11.93 0.04 -7.59
N TYR A 84 -10.94 -0.60 -6.98
CA TYR A 84 -9.61 -0.74 -7.59
C TYR A 84 -9.57 -1.82 -8.68
N GLN A 85 -10.50 -2.77 -8.67
CA GLN A 85 -10.76 -3.68 -9.78
C GLN A 85 -11.34 -2.92 -10.97
N GLN A 86 -12.38 -2.11 -10.76
CA GLN A 86 -12.93 -1.23 -11.80
C GLN A 86 -11.86 -0.31 -12.40
N LEU A 87 -11.01 0.31 -11.56
CA LEU A 87 -9.91 1.14 -12.04
C LEU A 87 -8.87 0.34 -12.81
N ALA A 88 -8.54 -0.87 -12.36
CA ALA A 88 -7.60 -1.74 -13.07
C ALA A 88 -8.12 -2.13 -14.46
N GLN A 89 -9.42 -2.41 -14.60
CA GLN A 89 -10.06 -2.65 -15.89
C GLN A 89 -9.98 -1.40 -16.79
N ARG A 90 -10.25 -0.21 -16.24
CA ARG A 90 -10.08 1.05 -16.98
C ARG A 90 -8.64 1.27 -17.43
N ILE A 91 -7.64 1.02 -16.59
CA ILE A 91 -6.21 1.16 -16.93
C ILE A 91 -5.81 0.15 -18.02
N GLY A 92 -6.14 -1.13 -17.85
CA GLY A 92 -5.83 -2.18 -18.82
C GLY A 92 -4.36 -2.65 -18.82
N VAL A 93 -4.15 -3.85 -19.38
CA VAL A 93 -2.87 -4.57 -19.36
C VAL A 93 -1.72 -3.75 -19.97
N LYS A 94 -1.94 -3.13 -21.14
CA LYS A 94 -0.90 -2.39 -21.88
C LYS A 94 -0.30 -1.26 -21.02
N ARG A 95 -1.16 -0.46 -20.38
CA ARG A 95 -0.72 0.65 -19.53
C ARG A 95 -0.02 0.16 -18.26
N TYR A 96 -0.52 -0.89 -17.61
CA TYR A 96 0.17 -1.46 -16.46
C TYR A 96 1.57 -1.98 -16.79
N ARG A 97 1.71 -2.73 -17.88
CA ARG A 97 3.02 -3.24 -18.35
C ARG A 97 4.00 -2.12 -18.70
N GLN A 98 3.49 -0.97 -19.15
CA GLN A 98 4.32 0.20 -19.40
C GLN A 98 4.71 0.94 -18.10
N TRP A 99 3.77 1.13 -17.18
CA TRP A 99 3.96 2.04 -16.05
C TRP A 99 4.59 1.38 -14.81
N LEU A 100 4.31 0.12 -14.52
CA LEU A 100 4.86 -0.54 -13.33
C LEU A 100 6.40 -0.64 -13.37
N PRO A 101 7.04 -0.97 -14.52
CA PRO A 101 8.50 -0.89 -14.64
C PRO A 101 9.04 0.54 -14.48
N ARG A 102 8.35 1.56 -15.03
CA ARG A 102 8.74 2.97 -14.87
C ARG A 102 8.71 3.43 -13.41
N LEU A 103 7.72 2.98 -12.64
CA LEU A 103 7.63 3.23 -11.20
C LEU A 103 8.64 2.40 -10.40
N ARG A 104 9.27 1.39 -11.02
CA ARG A 104 10.12 0.39 -10.37
C ARG A 104 9.42 -0.23 -9.16
N TYR A 105 8.20 -0.71 -9.36
CA TYR A 105 7.33 -1.25 -8.29
C TYR A 105 7.30 -2.78 -8.31
N GLY A 106 8.31 -3.42 -7.73
CA GLY A 106 8.43 -4.87 -7.64
C GLY A 106 8.27 -5.60 -8.98
N ARG A 107 8.08 -6.92 -8.92
CA ARG A 107 7.69 -7.73 -10.08
C ARG A 107 6.19 -7.95 -10.07
N MET A 108 5.46 -7.28 -10.95
CA MET A 108 4.00 -7.45 -11.07
C MET A 108 3.65 -8.32 -12.28
N ALA A 109 2.95 -9.44 -12.05
CA ALA A 109 2.59 -10.43 -13.07
C ALA A 109 1.24 -10.06 -13.74
N VAL A 110 1.25 -9.00 -14.55
CA VAL A 110 0.02 -8.49 -15.19
C VAL A 110 -0.31 -9.28 -16.45
N ALA A 111 -1.47 -9.92 -16.45
CA ALA A 111 -2.06 -10.63 -17.59
C ALA A 111 -3.54 -10.27 -17.73
N THR A 112 -4.11 -10.51 -18.92
CA THR A 112 -5.54 -10.23 -19.19
C THR A 112 -6.45 -10.99 -18.24
N ALA A 113 -6.16 -12.27 -17.99
CA ALA A 113 -6.96 -13.14 -17.12
C ALA A 113 -6.92 -12.74 -15.63
N THR A 114 -5.95 -11.93 -15.21
CA THR A 114 -5.74 -11.53 -13.80
C THR A 114 -5.68 -10.02 -13.63
N LEU A 115 -6.15 -9.25 -14.61
CA LEU A 115 -5.96 -7.80 -14.69
C LEU A 115 -6.46 -7.05 -13.44
N ASP A 116 -7.48 -7.56 -12.78
CA ASP A 116 -8.09 -6.99 -11.58
C ASP A 116 -7.77 -7.76 -10.29
N THR A 117 -6.86 -8.72 -10.34
CA THR A 117 -6.53 -9.58 -9.18
C THR A 117 -5.04 -9.84 -8.99
N PHE A 118 -4.18 -9.46 -9.95
CA PHE A 118 -2.73 -9.79 -9.91
C PHE A 118 -1.98 -9.28 -8.68
N TRP A 119 -2.52 -8.31 -7.93
CA TRP A 119 -1.92 -7.82 -6.67
C TRP A 119 -2.47 -8.52 -5.41
N LEU A 120 -3.54 -9.30 -5.56
CA LEU A 120 -4.22 -10.06 -4.50
C LEU A 120 -3.83 -11.54 -4.53
N ASP A 121 -3.59 -12.10 -5.71
CA ASP A 121 -3.21 -13.49 -5.91
C ASP A 121 -2.27 -13.66 -7.12
N GLY A 122 -1.68 -14.85 -7.26
CA GLY A 122 -0.76 -15.21 -8.34
C GLY A 122 0.69 -14.87 -8.02
N GLU A 123 1.43 -14.41 -9.03
CA GLU A 123 2.90 -14.36 -9.04
C GLU A 123 3.50 -12.97 -8.81
N SER A 124 2.69 -11.96 -8.50
CA SER A 124 3.22 -10.62 -8.21
C SER A 124 3.94 -10.58 -6.86
N ARG A 125 5.11 -9.96 -6.81
CA ARG A 125 5.98 -9.96 -5.64
C ARG A 125 6.68 -8.61 -5.46
N ILE A 126 6.74 -8.13 -4.22
CA ILE A 126 7.50 -6.96 -3.80
C ILE A 126 8.06 -7.17 -2.38
N SER A 127 9.29 -6.75 -2.15
CA SER A 127 9.98 -6.79 -0.85
C SER A 127 9.75 -5.51 -0.02
N GLN A 128 10.09 -5.55 1.26
CA GLN A 128 10.07 -4.35 2.12
C GLN A 128 11.04 -3.27 1.62
N PHE A 129 12.21 -3.67 1.11
CA PHE A 129 13.18 -2.74 0.54
C PHE A 129 12.61 -2.02 -0.70
N GLU A 130 11.93 -2.75 -1.59
CA GLU A 130 11.30 -2.16 -2.77
C GLU A 130 10.11 -1.24 -2.40
N GLN A 131 9.30 -1.62 -1.41
CA GLN A 131 8.23 -0.75 -0.88
C GLN A 131 8.81 0.57 -0.36
N VAL A 132 9.84 0.51 0.49
CA VAL A 132 10.52 1.70 1.03
C VAL A 132 11.14 2.53 -0.09
N ALA A 133 11.82 1.91 -1.05
CA ALA A 133 12.43 2.62 -2.18
C ALA A 133 11.39 3.33 -3.07
N PHE A 134 10.23 2.70 -3.30
CA PHE A 134 9.13 3.33 -4.02
C PHE A 134 8.54 4.51 -3.25
N LEU A 135 8.28 4.35 -1.95
CA LEU A 135 7.71 5.40 -1.09
C LEU A 135 8.64 6.60 -0.95
N ARG A 136 9.96 6.39 -0.88
CA ARG A 136 10.96 7.48 -0.91
C ARG A 136 10.83 8.32 -2.16
N ARG A 137 10.74 7.68 -3.33
CA ARG A 137 10.56 8.40 -4.61
C ARG A 137 9.22 9.12 -4.68
N LEU A 138 8.16 8.52 -4.15
CA LEU A 138 6.84 9.16 -4.05
C LEU A 138 6.88 10.41 -3.15
N GLN A 139 7.48 10.29 -1.96
CA GLN A 139 7.57 11.40 -1.00
C GLN A 139 8.37 12.56 -1.61
N ALA A 140 9.52 12.25 -2.22
CA ALA A 140 10.39 13.21 -2.89
C ALA A 140 9.83 13.75 -4.23
N GLU A 141 8.66 13.27 -4.67
CA GLU A 141 8.02 13.66 -5.93
C GLU A 141 8.86 13.37 -7.18
N THR A 142 9.68 12.31 -7.12
CA THR A 142 10.64 11.91 -8.18
C THR A 142 10.18 10.72 -9.01
N LEU A 143 9.00 10.16 -8.75
CA LEU A 143 8.42 9.18 -9.66
C LEU A 143 8.16 9.84 -11.03
N PRO A 144 8.24 9.09 -12.15
CA PRO A 144 8.03 9.62 -13.51
C PRO A 144 6.55 9.89 -13.83
N VAL A 145 5.80 10.41 -12.87
CA VAL A 145 4.41 10.85 -13.00
C VAL A 145 4.32 12.29 -12.52
N GLU A 146 3.30 13.02 -12.97
CA GLU A 146 3.17 14.44 -12.64
C GLU A 146 3.13 14.69 -11.12
N LYS A 147 3.83 15.75 -10.67
CA LYS A 147 3.92 16.10 -9.23
C LYS A 147 2.55 16.28 -8.59
N ARG A 148 1.57 16.83 -9.32
CA ARG A 148 0.19 16.99 -8.83
C ARG A 148 -0.46 15.65 -8.45
N HIS A 149 -0.22 14.58 -9.20
CA HIS A 149 -0.75 13.25 -8.90
C HIS A 149 -0.06 12.64 -7.67
N GLN A 150 1.26 12.82 -7.56
CA GLN A 150 2.02 12.38 -6.38
C GLN A 150 1.51 13.08 -5.11
N ARG A 151 1.32 14.40 -5.15
CA ARG A 151 0.78 15.19 -4.03
C ARG A 151 -0.62 14.75 -3.64
N ALA A 152 -1.52 14.56 -4.61
CA ALA A 152 -2.88 14.08 -4.36
C ALA A 152 -2.87 12.72 -3.64
N VAL A 153 -2.04 11.78 -4.10
CA VAL A 153 -1.93 10.46 -3.45
C VAL A 153 -1.33 10.58 -2.05
N LYS A 154 -0.26 11.37 -1.83
CA LYS A 154 0.34 11.57 -0.50
C LYS A 154 -0.68 12.09 0.53
N GLN A 155 -1.52 13.04 0.15
CA GLN A 155 -2.56 13.59 1.03
C GLN A 155 -3.57 12.52 1.48
N LEU A 156 -3.86 11.55 0.63
CA LEU A 156 -4.79 10.46 0.95
C LEU A 156 -4.17 9.38 1.85
N LEU A 157 -2.84 9.38 2.01
CA LEU A 157 -2.12 8.43 2.85
C LEU A 157 -1.97 8.88 4.31
N VAL A 158 -2.39 10.10 4.68
CA VAL A 158 -2.32 10.57 6.06
C VAL A 158 -3.16 9.67 6.98
N LEU A 159 -2.51 9.02 7.95
CA LEU A 159 -3.12 8.16 8.97
C LEU A 159 -3.31 8.88 10.30
N LYS A 160 -2.40 9.82 10.62
CA LYS A 160 -2.42 10.65 11.83
C LYS A 160 -1.60 11.91 11.59
N LYS A 161 -2.05 13.04 12.11
CA LYS A 161 -1.32 14.31 12.11
C LYS A 161 -1.41 14.92 13.50
N THR A 162 -0.26 15.30 14.05
CA THR A 162 -0.12 16.03 15.32
C THR A 162 0.77 17.26 15.07
N PRO A 163 0.95 18.16 16.06
CA PRO A 163 1.94 19.23 15.94
C PRO A 163 3.38 18.73 15.76
N GLU A 164 3.70 17.53 16.26
CA GLU A 164 5.06 16.98 16.28
C GLU A 164 5.40 16.13 15.05
N TYR A 165 4.41 15.47 14.45
CA TYR A 165 4.61 14.63 13.27
C TYR A 165 3.35 14.42 12.41
N THR A 166 3.57 13.99 11.17
CA THR A 166 2.54 13.39 10.32
C THR A 166 2.93 11.96 9.97
N LEU A 167 2.05 11.01 10.26
CA LEU A 167 2.18 9.61 9.89
C LEU A 167 1.38 9.33 8.63
N TYR A 168 2.06 8.83 7.60
CA TYR A 168 1.48 8.39 6.35
C TYR A 168 1.56 6.87 6.25
N GLY A 169 0.56 6.24 5.63
CA GLY A 169 0.69 4.84 5.29
C GLY A 169 -0.53 4.22 4.62
N LYS A 170 -0.31 3.00 4.13
CA LYS A 170 -1.32 2.16 3.51
C LYS A 170 -1.24 0.75 4.05
N THR A 171 -2.36 0.27 4.57
CA THR A 171 -2.53 -1.14 4.94
C THR A 171 -2.67 -2.03 3.70
N GLY A 172 -2.16 -3.24 3.80
CA GLY A 172 -2.39 -4.32 2.84
C GLY A 172 -2.73 -5.60 3.56
N TRP A 173 -3.79 -6.28 3.17
CA TRP A 173 -4.01 -7.66 3.57
C TRP A 173 -4.48 -8.41 2.34
N ARG A 174 -3.81 -9.51 2.02
CA ARG A 174 -4.37 -10.53 1.16
C ARG A 174 -4.79 -11.70 2.05
N PHE A 175 -5.96 -12.25 1.78
CA PHE A 175 -6.42 -13.46 2.45
C PHE A 175 -5.65 -14.67 1.92
N ARG A 176 -5.56 -15.73 2.71
CA ARG A 176 -5.08 -17.02 2.21
C ARG A 176 -5.92 -17.48 1.02
N SER A 177 -5.26 -18.02 0.01
CA SER A 177 -5.86 -18.75 -1.11
C SER A 177 -5.18 -20.12 -1.26
N ALA A 178 -5.60 -20.92 -2.23
CA ALA A 178 -5.01 -22.23 -2.50
C ALA A 178 -3.51 -22.16 -2.83
N THR A 179 -3.04 -21.06 -3.40
CA THR A 179 -1.68 -20.90 -3.93
C THR A 179 -0.78 -20.04 -3.05
N ASN A 180 -1.35 -19.38 -2.03
CA ASN A 180 -0.73 -18.21 -1.44
C ASN A 180 -1.16 -18.10 0.05
N PRO A 181 -0.24 -17.91 1.04
CA PRO A 181 -0.58 -17.77 2.47
C PRO A 181 -0.89 -16.33 2.94
N ASP A 182 -1.85 -16.10 3.84
CA ASP A 182 -2.15 -14.78 4.42
C ASP A 182 -0.92 -13.88 4.62
N ASN A 183 -0.95 -12.65 4.09
CA ASN A 183 0.10 -11.66 4.35
C ASN A 183 -0.46 -10.25 4.58
N GLY A 184 -0.02 -9.66 5.68
CA GLY A 184 -0.36 -8.33 6.14
C GLY A 184 0.78 -7.35 5.94
N TRP A 185 0.42 -6.11 5.61
CA TRP A 185 1.31 -4.99 5.38
C TRP A 185 0.82 -3.75 6.11
N LEU A 186 1.75 -2.95 6.59
CA LEU A 186 1.59 -1.50 6.70
C LEU A 186 2.87 -0.86 6.16
N VAL A 187 2.75 -0.07 5.11
CA VAL A 187 3.89 0.63 4.48
C VAL A 187 3.63 2.13 4.51
N GLY A 188 4.66 2.93 4.70
CA GLY A 188 4.47 4.36 4.85
C GLY A 188 5.74 5.12 5.21
N TRP A 189 5.56 6.33 5.71
CA TRP A 189 6.62 7.14 6.28
C TRP A 189 6.06 8.04 7.37
N VAL A 190 6.95 8.52 8.22
CA VAL A 190 6.69 9.53 9.24
C VAL A 190 7.53 10.75 8.90
N GLU A 191 6.91 11.92 8.99
CA GLU A 191 7.56 13.21 8.80
C GLU A 191 7.39 14.02 10.09
N ARG A 192 8.51 14.35 10.73
CA ARG A 192 8.53 15.15 11.96
C ARG A 192 8.47 16.64 11.65
N ALA A 193 8.00 17.42 12.61
CA ALA A 193 7.92 18.88 12.50
C ALA A 193 9.28 19.56 12.23
N ASP A 194 10.38 18.92 12.65
CA ASP A 194 11.76 19.37 12.39
C ASP A 194 12.29 18.98 10.99
N GLY A 195 11.44 18.39 10.13
CA GLY A 195 11.78 17.99 8.77
C GLY A 195 12.44 16.61 8.64
N ARG A 196 12.76 15.93 9.75
CA ARG A 196 13.28 14.56 9.70
C ARG A 196 12.21 13.58 9.21
N ARG A 197 12.65 12.61 8.42
CA ARG A 197 11.78 11.62 7.78
C ARG A 197 12.32 10.21 7.97
N ALA A 198 11.42 9.28 8.23
CA ALA A 198 11.71 7.85 8.16
C ALA A 198 10.66 7.10 7.39
N PHE A 199 11.10 6.16 6.55
CA PHE A 199 10.24 5.33 5.71
C PHE A 199 10.20 3.93 6.28
N PHE A 200 9.04 3.30 6.30
CA PHE A 200 8.91 1.98 6.91
C PHE A 200 8.05 1.04 6.07
N ALA A 201 8.30 -0.25 6.28
CA ALA A 201 7.46 -1.32 5.80
C ALA A 201 7.40 -2.43 6.86
N LEU A 202 6.21 -2.70 7.37
CA LEU A 202 5.87 -3.89 8.15
C LEU A 202 5.34 -4.96 7.21
N ASN A 203 5.84 -6.20 7.31
CA ASN A 203 5.22 -7.39 6.71
C ASN A 203 4.99 -8.46 7.78
N VAL A 204 3.77 -8.96 7.92
CA VAL A 204 3.38 -9.91 8.96
C VAL A 204 2.43 -10.97 8.43
N GLU A 205 2.38 -12.12 9.09
CA GLU A 205 1.44 -13.20 8.84
C GLU A 205 0.72 -13.55 10.16
N PRO A 206 -0.55 -13.96 10.12
CA PRO A 206 -1.18 -14.55 11.28
C PRO A 206 -0.41 -15.81 11.71
N LYS A 207 -0.47 -16.14 13.01
CA LYS A 207 0.07 -17.42 13.48
C LYS A 207 -0.78 -18.56 12.90
N PRO A 208 -0.24 -19.79 12.74
CA PRO A 208 -1.03 -20.95 12.34
C PRO A 208 -2.27 -21.12 13.23
N GLY A 209 -3.39 -21.55 12.64
CA GLY A 209 -4.67 -21.73 13.32
C GLY A 209 -5.74 -20.72 12.88
N PRO A 210 -6.90 -20.69 13.57
CA PRO A 210 -7.97 -19.73 13.31
C PRO A 210 -7.45 -18.29 13.42
N VAL A 211 -7.78 -17.46 12.42
CA VAL A 211 -7.40 -16.05 12.41
C VAL A 211 -8.54 -15.23 13.00
N ASP A 212 -8.22 -14.45 14.04
CA ASP A 212 -9.09 -13.35 14.46
C ASP A 212 -8.82 -12.16 13.53
N ASP A 213 -9.67 -12.02 12.52
CA ASP A 213 -9.55 -11.01 11.46
C ASP A 213 -9.51 -9.59 12.02
N ALA A 214 -10.36 -9.28 13.00
CA ALA A 214 -10.44 -7.95 13.60
C ALA A 214 -9.14 -7.61 14.33
N ARG A 215 -8.62 -8.55 15.14
CA ARG A 215 -7.35 -8.39 15.83
C ARG A 215 -6.18 -8.32 14.87
N PHE A 216 -6.14 -9.15 13.83
CA PHE A 216 -5.07 -9.10 12.83
C PHE A 216 -5.10 -7.78 12.04
N ILE A 217 -6.29 -7.27 11.73
CA ILE A 217 -6.44 -5.98 11.05
C ILE A 217 -5.83 -4.86 11.88
N ALA A 218 -6.24 -4.74 13.15
CA ALA A 218 -5.85 -3.66 14.05
C ALA A 218 -4.36 -3.72 14.41
N SER A 219 -3.85 -4.93 14.66
CA SER A 219 -2.51 -5.14 15.19
C SER A 219 -1.38 -4.69 14.26
N ARG A 220 -1.56 -4.69 12.94
CA ARG A 220 -0.56 -4.17 11.98
C ARG A 220 -0.22 -2.70 12.23
N ARG A 221 -1.24 -1.88 12.52
CA ARG A 221 -1.05 -0.46 12.85
C ARG A 221 -0.47 -0.31 14.25
N ALA A 222 -1.03 -1.01 15.23
CA ALA A 222 -0.57 -0.93 16.62
C ALA A 222 0.92 -1.31 16.77
N VAL A 223 1.35 -2.41 16.16
CA VAL A 223 2.76 -2.85 16.19
C VAL A 223 3.67 -1.84 15.50
N THR A 224 3.26 -1.29 14.35
CA THR A 224 4.06 -0.28 13.65
C THR A 224 4.21 0.99 14.48
N GLU A 225 3.13 1.51 15.05
CA GLU A 225 3.18 2.71 15.89
C GLU A 225 4.00 2.47 17.17
N ALA A 226 3.90 1.30 17.80
CA ALA A 226 4.73 0.94 18.95
C ALA A 226 6.24 0.91 18.60
N ILE A 227 6.62 0.29 17.48
CA ILE A 227 8.03 0.29 17.02
C ILE A 227 8.51 1.71 16.70
N LEU A 228 7.68 2.52 16.03
CA LEU A 228 8.05 3.90 15.72
C LEU A 228 8.19 4.77 16.98
N GLN A 229 7.39 4.54 18.02
CA GLN A 229 7.54 5.19 19.33
C GLN A 229 8.84 4.76 20.02
N GLU A 230 9.16 3.46 20.04
CA GLU A 230 10.41 2.93 20.59
C GLU A 230 11.64 3.53 19.90
N LEU A 231 11.56 3.70 18.57
CA LEU A 231 12.58 4.34 17.74
C LEU A 231 12.52 5.88 17.76
N LYS A 232 11.66 6.49 18.58
CA LYS A 232 11.53 7.95 18.80
C LYS A 232 11.14 8.76 17.56
N TRP A 233 10.33 8.17 16.68
CA TRP A 233 9.76 8.82 15.50
C TRP A 233 8.36 9.41 15.71
N LEU A 234 7.63 8.90 16.70
CA LEU A 234 6.30 9.39 17.11
C LEU A 234 6.34 9.99 18.51
#